data_AF-A0A8J3XIS9-F1
#
_entry.id   AF-A0A8J3XIS9-F1
#
_cell.length_a   1.000
_cell.length_b   1.000
_cell.length_c   1.000
_cell.angle_alpha   90.00
_cell.angle_beta   90.00
_cell.angle_gamma   90.00
#
_symmetry.space_group_name_H-M   'P 1'
#
loop_
_entity.id
_entity.type
_entity.pdbx_description
1 polymer ?
#
loop_
_entity_poly.entity_id
_entity_poly.type
_entity_poly.pdbx_seq_one_letter_code
_entity_poly.pdbx_strand_id
1 'polypeptide(L)' 'MRLRFLGSTSESGACPSLYETDRGTIVVQGLELVDHDARGDLLHVLDGETAVEVPRELLVEIARRVLG' A
#
# COMPACT_ATOMS: atom_id res chain seq x y z
N MET A 1 -7.56 -14.80 -7.19
CA MET A 1 -6.34 -14.23 -6.63
C MET A 1 -6.32 -14.54 -5.15
N ARG A 2 -5.23 -15.13 -4.67
CA ARG A 2 -4.96 -15.35 -3.24
C ARG A 2 -3.94 -14.32 -2.75
N LEU A 3 -4.07 -13.91 -1.48
CA LEU A 3 -3.21 -12.91 -0.84
C LEU A 3 -2.43 -13.54 0.31
N ARG A 4 -1.13 -13.27 0.37
CA ARG A 4 -0.24 -13.64 1.49
C ARG A 4 0.20 -12.36 2.19
N PHE A 5 -0.06 -12.26 3.49
CA PHE A 5 0.31 -11.09 4.28
C PHE A 5 1.85 -10.93 4.35
N LEU A 6 2.32 -9.69 4.16
CA LEU A 6 3.74 -9.34 4.20
C LEU A 6 4.08 -8.53 5.45
N GLY A 7 3.23 -7.57 5.81
CA GLY A 7 3.41 -6.74 6.99
C GLY A 7 2.49 -5.52 7.04
N SER A 8 2.55 -4.83 8.17
CA SER A 8 1.83 -3.58 8.47
C SER A 8 2.60 -2.84 9.57
N THR A 9 2.41 -1.53 9.71
CA THR A 9 3.06 -0.74 10.78
C THR A 9 2.25 -0.68 12.09
N SER A 10 1.17 -1.45 12.26
CA SER A 10 0.27 -1.23 13.41
C SER A 10 0.72 -1.90 14.71
N GLU A 11 0.88 -1.10 15.77
CA GLU A 11 0.49 -1.49 17.14
C GLU A 11 -0.94 -1.01 17.51
N SER A 12 -1.50 0.00 16.82
CA SER A 12 -2.71 0.72 17.29
C SER A 12 -3.75 1.11 16.22
N GLY A 13 -3.88 0.34 15.13
CA GLY A 13 -5.12 0.27 14.33
C GLY A 13 -5.46 1.47 13.42
N ALA A 14 -4.68 1.67 12.35
CA ALA A 14 -5.15 2.17 11.04
C ALA A 14 -4.03 2.11 9.96
N CYS A 15 -3.02 1.28 10.16
CA CYS A 15 -1.84 1.27 9.31
C CYS A 15 -2.06 0.45 8.04
N PRO A 16 -1.48 0.87 6.91
CA PRO A 16 -1.60 0.12 5.67
C PRO A 16 -0.95 -1.26 5.81
N SER A 17 -1.57 -2.25 5.18
CA SER A 17 -1.12 -3.63 5.14
C SER A 17 -0.72 -4.00 3.73
N LEU A 18 0.43 -4.65 3.60
CA LEU A 18 0.93 -5.16 2.32
C LEU A 18 0.70 -6.66 2.22
N TYR A 19 0.30 -7.08 1.02
CA TYR A 19 0.11 -8.48 0.65
C TYR A 19 0.82 -8.79 -0.66
N GLU A 20 1.32 -10.00 -0.80
CA GLU A 20 1.73 -10.55 -2.09
C GLU A 20 0.58 -11.37 -2.68
N THR A 21 0.38 -11.26 -3.98
CA THR A 21 -0.57 -12.10 -4.72
C THR A 21 0.08 -13.40 -5.18
N ASP A 22 -0.73 -14.42 -5.47
CA ASP A 22 -0.32 -15.65 -6.18
C ASP A 22 0.23 -15.41 -7.60
N ARG A 23 0.36 -14.16 -8.04
CA ARG A 23 0.89 -13.73 -9.34
C ARG A 23 2.21 -12.95 -9.23
N GLY A 24 2.77 -12.81 -8.03
CA GLY A 24 3.99 -12.03 -7.79
C GLY A 24 3.79 -10.51 -7.85
N THR A 25 2.57 -10.02 -7.60
CA THR A 25 2.27 -8.58 -7.48
C THR A 25 1.99 -8.20 -6.03
N ILE A 26 2.04 -6.91 -5.71
CA ILE A 26 1.76 -6.39 -4.37
C ILE A 26 0.38 -5.74 -4.33
N VAL A 27 -0.37 -6.00 -3.26
CA VAL A 27 -1.61 -5.31 -2.91
C VAL A 27 -1.38 -4.51 -1.64
N VAL A 28 -1.81 -3.25 -1.65
CA VAL A 28 -1.80 -2.35 -0.51
C VAL A 28 -3.24 -2.14 -0.05
N GLN A 29 -3.52 -2.41 1.22
CA GLN A 29 -4.79 -2.09 1.87
C GLN A 29 -4.54 -1.01 2.91
N GLY A 30 -5.26 0.11 2.84
CA GLY A 30 -5.16 1.18 3.85
C GLY A 30 -6.28 2.20 3.71
N LEU A 31 -6.15 3.32 4.42
CA LEU A 31 -7.08 4.43 4.28
C LEU A 31 -6.85 5.13 2.94
N GLU A 32 -7.94 5.55 2.30
CA GLU A 32 -7.89 6.38 1.11
C GLU A 32 -7.22 7.72 1.43
N LEU A 33 -6.37 8.19 0.52
CA LEU A 33 -5.84 9.55 0.54
C LEU A 33 -6.98 10.53 0.25
N VAL A 34 -7.48 11.19 1.29
CA VAL A 34 -8.61 12.13 1.21
C VAL A 34 -8.18 13.60 1.16
N ASP A 35 -6.89 13.89 1.34
CA ASP A 35 -6.35 15.24 1.21
C ASP A 35 -6.48 15.74 -0.24
N HIS A 36 -7.19 16.84 -0.43
CA HIS A 36 -7.54 17.32 -1.77
C HIS A 36 -6.33 17.81 -2.56
N ASP A 37 -5.41 18.50 -1.90
CA ASP A 37 -4.23 19.07 -2.57
C ASP A 37 -3.29 17.94 -2.99
N ALA A 38 -3.05 16.97 -2.10
CA ALA A 38 -2.25 15.78 -2.42
C ALA A 38 -2.89 14.92 -3.53
N ARG A 39 -4.23 14.84 -3.61
CA ARG A 39 -4.91 14.18 -4.73
C ARG A 39 -4.73 14.94 -6.04
N GLY A 40 -4.69 16.27 -6.01
CA GLY A 40 -4.41 17.12 -7.17
C GLY A 40 -3.02 16.90 -7.76
N ASP A 41 -2.07 16.44 -6.94
CA ASP A 41 -0.70 16.12 -7.37
C ASP A 41 -0.58 14.75 -8.06
N LEU A 42 -1.59 13.88 -7.97
CA LEU A 42 -1.58 12.58 -8.62
C LEU A 42 -1.68 12.73 -10.14
N LEU A 43 -0.88 11.95 -10.88
CA LEU A 43 -0.83 12.02 -12.34
C LEU A 43 -1.68 10.92 -12.97
N HIS A 44 -2.50 11.28 -13.96
CA HIS A 44 -3.26 10.35 -14.82
C HIS A 44 -4.22 9.39 -14.09
N VAL A 45 -4.80 9.81 -12.96
CA VAL A 45 -5.77 9.00 -12.22
C VAL A 45 -6.98 8.68 -13.11
N LEU A 46 -7.25 7.38 -13.30
CA LEU A 46 -8.35 6.87 -14.11
C LEU A 46 -9.60 6.58 -13.29
N ASP A 47 -10.72 6.40 -13.98
CA ASP A 47 -11.98 5.96 -13.36
C ASP A 47 -11.78 4.65 -12.59
N GLY A 48 -12.12 4.67 -11.31
CA GLY A 48 -11.98 3.53 -10.41
C GLY A 48 -10.60 3.41 -9.72
N GLU A 49 -9.66 4.30 -10.00
CA GLU A 49 -8.40 4.39 -9.26
C GLU A 49 -8.55 5.23 -7.98
N THR A 50 -7.76 4.86 -6.97
CA THR A 50 -7.63 5.60 -5.73
C THR A 50 -6.21 5.46 -5.20
N ALA A 51 -5.84 6.29 -4.24
CA ALA A 51 -4.52 6.29 -3.62
C ALA A 51 -4.63 5.96 -2.13
N VAL A 52 -3.62 5.26 -1.61
CA VAL A 52 -3.44 4.97 -0.19
C VAL A 52 -2.08 5.53 0.21
N GLU A 53 -2.02 6.25 1.32
CA GLU A 53 -0.76 6.71 1.88
C GLU A 53 -0.06 5.55 2.62
N VAL A 54 1.22 5.33 2.33
CA VAL A 54 2.00 4.24 2.92
C VAL A 54 3.28 4.77 3.56
N PRO A 55 3.59 4.45 4.83
CA PRO A 55 4.87 4.77 5.45
C PRO A 55 6.03 4.22 4.63
N ARG A 56 7.03 5.06 4.37
CA ARG A 56 8.20 4.69 3.56
C ARG A 56 8.94 3.49 4.17
N GLU A 57 9.03 3.46 5.49
CA GLU A 57 9.75 2.44 6.25
C GLU A 57 9.15 1.05 6.02
N LEU A 58 7.80 0.96 5.96
CA LEU A 58 7.10 -0.29 5.68
C LEU A 58 7.47 -0.83 4.30
N LEU A 59 7.49 0.03 3.27
CA LEU A 59 7.87 -0.38 1.91
C LEU A 59 9.31 -0.92 1.87
N VAL A 60 10.24 -0.22 2.53
CA VAL A 60 11.65 -0.62 2.56
C VAL A 60 11.84 -1.93 3.31
N GLU A 61 11.17 -2.12 4.44
CA GLU A 61 11.23 -3.36 5.22
C GLU A 61 10.70 -4.55 4.42
N ILE A 62 9.52 -4.40 3.79
CA ILE A 62 8.93 -5.46 2.97
C ILE A 62 9.79 -5.76 1.74
N ALA A 63 10.29 -4.75 1.05
CA ALA A 63 11.18 -4.95 -0.09
C ALA A 63 12.43 -5.76 0.29
N ARG A 64 13.05 -5.47 1.43
CA ARG A 64 14.19 -6.26 1.94
C ARG A 64 13.82 -7.71 2.24
N ARG A 65 12.62 -7.95 2.77
CA ARG A 65 12.15 -9.30 3.13
C ARG A 65 11.75 -10.16 1.94
N VAL A 66 11.27 -9.54 0.86
CA VAL A 66 10.73 -10.25 -0.32
C VAL A 66 11.74 -10.37 -1.45
N LEU A 67 12.69 -9.43 -1.58
CA LEU A 67 13.73 -9.46 -2.62
C LEU A 67 15.08 -10.00 -2.13
N GLY A 68 15.27 -10.13 -0.82
CA GLY A 68 16.45 -10.75 -0.20
C GLY A 68 16.26 -12.24 0.00
#